data_AF-A0A1W9R368-F1
#
_entry.id   AF-A0A1W9R368-F1
#
_cell.length_a   1.000
_cell.length_b   1.000
_cell.length_c   1.000
_cell.angle_alpha   90.00
_cell.angle_beta   90.00
_cell.angle_gamma   90.00
#
_symmetry.space_group_name_H-M   'P 1'
#
loop_
_entity.id
_entity.type
_entity.pdbx_description
1 polymer ?
#
loop_
_entity_poly.entity_id
_entity_poly.type
_entity_poly.pdbx_seq_one_letter_code
_entity_poly.pdbx_strand_id
1 'polypeptide(L)'
;MKYDIEYILKIYQRYHSEAHRCYKQKCYIGSFVLYGAALEALLLSFCFVYAEAVRKTSVYLNKKKRCKRKRGIFLEFTLKELLDIARKLNWIPFDEKVENIGKVENWVQWVKETRNLVHPACWLKPDKYFGNIHRLMRDTCFKEYKKFVKISEETISGIDYLLQGKINKDLMKWCKKRKRA
;
A
#
# COMPACT_ATOMS: atom_id res chain seq x y z
N MET A 1 -13.34 17.32 13.13
CA MET A 1 -13.09 17.27 11.68
C MET A 1 -13.60 15.94 11.18
N LYS A 2 -14.61 15.97 10.31
CA LYS A 2 -15.21 14.78 9.71
C LYS A 2 -14.50 14.55 8.38
N TYR A 3 -13.72 13.48 8.27
CA TYR A 3 -13.09 13.11 7.01
C TYR A 3 -14.13 12.43 6.11
N ASP A 4 -14.09 12.73 4.81
CA ASP A 4 -14.95 12.09 3.82
C ASP A 4 -14.39 10.71 3.44
N ILE A 5 -14.77 9.71 4.23
CA ILE A 5 -14.37 8.31 4.02
C ILE A 5 -14.98 7.77 2.71
N GLU A 6 -16.18 8.21 2.34
CA GLU A 6 -16.84 7.75 1.12
C GLU A 6 -16.08 8.21 -0.13
N TYR A 7 -15.60 9.45 -0.13
CA TYR A 7 -14.78 9.96 -1.23
C TYR A 7 -13.45 9.22 -1.36
N ILE A 8 -12.76 8.93 -0.25
CA ILE A 8 -11.52 8.14 -0.30
C ILE A 8 -11.78 6.72 -0.79
N LEU A 9 -12.91 6.12 -0.44
CA LEU A 9 -13.28 4.81 -0.97
C LEU A 9 -13.53 4.82 -2.47
N LYS A 10 -14.13 5.89 -3.01
CA LYS A 10 -14.25 6.09 -4.46
C LYS A 10 -12.88 6.23 -5.12
N ILE A 11 -11.94 6.95 -4.50
CA ILE A 11 -10.55 7.07 -5.00
C ILE A 11 -9.87 5.69 -5.00
N TYR A 12 -9.98 4.94 -3.91
CA TYR A 12 -9.48 3.57 -3.82
C TYR A 12 -10.02 2.69 -4.97
N GLN A 13 -11.33 2.70 -5.20
CA GLN A 13 -11.97 1.90 -6.26
C GLN A 13 -11.45 2.27 -7.65
N ARG A 14 -11.23 3.57 -7.92
CA ARG A 14 -10.67 4.05 -9.18
C ARG A 14 -9.23 3.57 -9.37
N TYR A 15 -8.36 3.75 -8.36
CA TYR A 15 -6.97 3.29 -8.42
C TYR A 15 -6.86 1.78 -8.54
N HIS A 16 -7.68 1.04 -7.81
CA HIS A 16 -7.74 -0.42 -7.89
C HIS A 16 -8.15 -0.90 -9.29
N SER A 17 -9.22 -0.32 -9.85
CA SER A 17 -9.70 -0.67 -11.19
C SER A 17 -8.65 -0.38 -12.26
N GLU A 18 -8.00 0.78 -12.19
CA GLU A 18 -6.96 1.15 -13.15
C GLU A 18 -5.69 0.31 -12.97
N ALA A 19 -5.29 0.00 -11.73
CA ALA A 19 -4.17 -0.92 -11.46
C ALA A 19 -4.38 -2.29 -12.11
N HIS A 20 -5.61 -2.79 -12.03
CA HIS A 20 -6.02 -4.04 -12.64
C HIS A 20 -6.03 -3.98 -14.18
N ARG A 21 -6.42 -2.84 -14.78
CA ARG A 21 -6.32 -2.63 -16.24
C ARG A 21 -4.87 -2.62 -16.69
N CYS A 22 -3.99 -1.90 -15.99
CA CYS A 22 -2.54 -1.92 -16.25
C CYS A 22 -2.00 -3.35 -16.18
N TYR A 23 -2.40 -4.13 -15.17
CA TYR A 23 -1.98 -5.53 -15.04
C TYR A 23 -2.42 -6.39 -16.23
N LYS A 24 -3.68 -6.28 -16.66
CA LYS A 24 -4.20 -7.01 -17.84
C LYS A 24 -3.42 -6.69 -19.11
N GLN A 25 -2.95 -5.44 -19.24
CA GLN A 25 -2.12 -4.98 -20.36
C GLN A 25 -0.61 -5.19 -20.14
N LYS A 26 -0.22 -5.95 -19.11
CA LYS A 26 1.19 -6.25 -18.77
C LYS A 26 2.03 -4.99 -18.45
N CYS A 27 1.37 -3.87 -18.12
CA CYS A 27 1.99 -2.65 -17.62
C CYS A 27 2.29 -2.76 -16.11
N TYR A 28 3.23 -3.62 -15.73
CA TYR A 28 3.47 -4.01 -14.33
C TYR A 28 3.88 -2.85 -13.42
N ILE A 29 4.74 -1.94 -13.89
CA ILE A 29 5.18 -0.79 -13.10
C ILE A 29 4.00 0.15 -12.82
N GLY A 30 3.21 0.48 -13.84
CA GLY A 30 2.00 1.29 -13.68
C GLY A 30 1.01 0.62 -12.73
N SER A 31 0.85 -0.70 -12.83
CA SER A 31 0.02 -1.48 -11.92
C SER A 31 0.50 -1.38 -10.47
N PHE A 32 1.80 -1.55 -10.22
CA PHE A 32 2.37 -1.44 -8.87
C PHE A 32 2.17 -0.06 -8.24
N VAL A 33 2.39 1.00 -9.03
CA VAL A 33 2.20 2.38 -8.56
C VAL A 33 0.75 2.60 -8.14
N LEU A 34 -0.20 2.17 -8.97
CA LEU A 34 -1.64 2.33 -8.71
C LEU A 34 -2.12 1.44 -7.55
N TYR A 35 -1.64 0.19 -7.43
CA TYR A 35 -1.91 -0.65 -6.27
C TYR A 35 -1.32 -0.06 -4.98
N GLY A 36 -0.17 0.60 -5.05
CA GLY A 36 0.41 1.34 -3.92
C GLY A 36 -0.45 2.51 -3.48
N ALA A 37 -0.99 3.28 -4.44
CA ALA A 37 -1.92 4.37 -4.15
C ALA A 37 -3.26 3.84 -3.58
N ALA A 38 -3.76 2.71 -4.10
CA ALA A 38 -4.97 2.06 -3.60
C ALA A 38 -4.78 1.57 -2.15
N LEU A 39 -3.64 0.95 -1.84
CA LEU A 39 -3.28 0.52 -0.48
C LEU A 39 -3.18 1.72 0.48
N GLU A 40 -2.55 2.81 0.06
CA GLU A 40 -2.45 4.04 0.83
C GLU A 40 -3.83 4.63 1.18
N ALA A 41 -4.72 4.72 0.18
CA ALA A 41 -6.09 5.21 0.38
C ALA A 41 -6.88 4.36 1.39
N LEU A 42 -6.75 3.03 1.31
CA LEU A 42 -7.40 2.13 2.26
C LEU A 42 -6.83 2.27 3.67
N LEU A 43 -5.50 2.27 3.83
CA LEU A 43 -4.88 2.42 5.15
C LEU A 43 -5.19 3.78 5.78
N LEU A 44 -5.23 4.84 4.98
CA LEU A 44 -5.65 6.16 5.43
C LEU A 44 -7.11 6.16 5.90
N SER A 45 -7.99 5.44 5.20
CA SER A 45 -9.39 5.24 5.62
C SER A 45 -9.48 4.53 6.97
N PHE A 46 -8.67 3.48 7.18
CA PHE A 46 -8.58 2.81 8.48
C PHE A 46 -8.11 3.76 9.58
N CYS A 47 -7.14 4.63 9.30
CA CYS A 47 -6.71 5.65 10.26
C CYS A 47 -7.83 6.62 10.66
N PHE A 48 -8.76 6.92 9.75
CA PHE A 48 -9.91 7.76 10.05
C PHE A 48 -10.96 7.02 10.87
N VAL A 49 -11.22 5.75 10.53
CA VAL A 49 -12.18 4.89 11.21
C VAL A 49 -11.74 4.54 12.63
N TYR A 50 -10.48 4.14 12.79
CA TYR A 50 -9.89 3.69 14.05
C TYR A 50 -9.01 4.76 14.69
N ALA A 51 -9.41 6.03 14.57
CA ALA A 51 -8.61 7.19 14.96
C ALA A 51 -8.10 7.13 16.41
N GLU A 52 -8.89 6.59 17.34
CA GLU A 52 -8.49 6.45 18.74
C GLU A 52 -7.37 5.43 18.93
N ALA A 53 -7.45 4.27 18.28
CA ALA A 53 -6.40 3.27 18.31
C ALA A 53 -5.10 3.82 17.68
N VAL A 54 -5.23 4.52 16.54
CA VAL A 54 -4.08 5.16 15.87
C VAL A 54 -3.40 6.18 16.77
N ARG A 55 -4.16 7.01 17.51
CA ARG A 55 -3.59 8.03 18.40
C ARG A 55 -2.73 7.47 19.53
N LYS A 56 -2.94 6.20 19.90
CA LYS A 56 -2.16 5.49 20.92
C LYS A 56 -0.86 4.88 20.35
N THR A 57 -0.71 4.81 19.03
CA THR A 57 0.49 4.24 18.41
C THR A 57 1.71 5.17 18.57
N SER A 58 2.89 4.57 18.74
CA SER A 58 4.15 5.33 18.77
C SER A 58 4.41 6.10 17.46
N VAL A 59 3.91 5.61 16.33
CA VAL A 59 4.01 6.28 15.02
C VAL A 59 3.28 7.62 15.04
N TYR A 60 2.02 7.63 15.51
CA TYR A 60 1.26 8.87 15.64
C TYR A 60 1.91 9.84 16.62
N LEU A 61 2.36 9.35 17.78
CA LEU A 61 3.01 10.19 18.80
C LEU A 61 4.28 10.86 18.26
N ASN A 62 5.10 10.11 17.49
CA ASN A 62 6.29 10.64 16.84
C ASN A 62 5.94 11.66 15.75
N LYS A 63 4.93 11.38 14.91
CA LYS A 63 4.46 12.33 13.88
C LYS A 63 3.96 13.62 14.51
N LYS A 64 3.17 13.53 15.58
CA LYS A 64 2.62 14.68 16.32
C LYS A 64 3.72 15.59 16.88
N LYS A 65 4.84 15.03 17.35
CA LYS A 65 5.99 15.82 17.83
C LYS A 65 6.68 16.60 16.72
N ARG A 66 6.71 16.05 15.50
CA ARG A 66 7.41 16.62 14.33
C ARG A 66 6.52 17.55 13.49
N CYS A 67 5.21 17.33 13.51
CA CYS A 67 4.28 18.06 12.67
C CYS A 67 3.89 19.40 13.31
N LYS A 68 4.20 20.51 12.64
CA LYS A 68 3.76 21.85 13.08
C LYS A 68 2.24 22.02 12.97
N ARG A 69 1.58 21.25 12.09
CA ARG A 69 0.12 21.28 11.90
C ARG A 69 -0.55 20.31 12.88
N LYS A 70 -1.36 20.84 13.81
CA LYS A 70 -2.15 20.02 14.74
C LYS A 70 -3.40 19.40 14.09
N ARG A 71 -3.95 20.04 13.07
CA ARG A 71 -5.11 19.55 12.30
C ARG A 71 -4.63 18.80 11.06
N GLY A 72 -5.29 17.69 10.73
CA GLY A 72 -4.97 16.92 9.52
C GLY A 72 -3.75 16.01 9.62
N ILE A 73 -3.20 15.74 10.82
CA ILE A 73 -2.01 14.88 11.00
C ILE A 73 -2.11 13.55 10.25
N PHE A 74 -3.31 12.96 10.17
CA PHE A 74 -3.49 11.70 9.46
C PHE A 74 -3.22 11.79 7.95
N LEU A 75 -3.48 12.96 7.33
CA LEU A 75 -3.21 13.21 5.91
C LEU A 75 -1.71 13.37 5.61
N GLU A 76 -0.91 13.62 6.64
CA GLU A 76 0.54 13.81 6.51
C GLU A 76 1.30 12.47 6.62
N PHE A 77 0.60 11.36 6.88
CA PHE A 77 1.25 10.06 6.96
C PHE A 77 1.74 9.61 5.59
N THR A 78 3.01 9.22 5.54
CA THR A 78 3.58 8.53 4.39
C THR A 78 3.08 7.09 4.33
N LEU A 79 3.14 6.44 3.16
CA LEU A 79 2.82 5.01 3.03
C LEU A 79 3.62 4.14 4.02
N LYS A 80 4.89 4.48 4.29
CA LYS A 80 5.69 3.79 5.31
C LYS A 80 5.06 3.90 6.70
N GLU A 81 4.69 5.11 7.13
CA GLU A 81 4.07 5.33 8.43
C GLU A 81 2.70 4.63 8.53
N LEU A 82 1.92 4.63 7.45
CA LEU A 82 0.65 3.90 7.39
C LEU A 82 0.84 2.38 7.54
N LEU A 83 1.86 1.82 6.89
CA LEU A 83 2.21 0.40 7.03
C LEU A 83 2.71 0.06 8.45
N ASP A 84 3.50 0.93 9.06
CA ASP A 84 3.96 0.76 10.45
C ASP A 84 2.78 0.79 11.44
N ILE A 85 1.79 1.67 11.20
CA ILE A 85 0.53 1.70 11.96
C ILE A 85 -0.26 0.41 11.74
N ALA A 86 -0.43 -0.01 10.49
CA ALA A 86 -1.14 -1.23 10.14
C ALA A 86 -0.54 -2.47 10.81
N ARG A 87 0.80 -2.54 10.88
CA ARG A 87 1.52 -3.60 11.58
C ARG A 87 1.27 -3.56 13.08
N LYS A 88 1.40 -2.40 13.72
CA LYS A 88 1.17 -2.24 15.16
C LYS A 88 -0.25 -2.56 15.60
N LEU A 89 -1.22 -2.32 14.72
CA LEU A 89 -2.64 -2.56 14.97
C LEU A 89 -3.16 -3.86 14.34
N ASN A 90 -2.26 -4.69 13.79
CA ASN A 90 -2.58 -5.98 13.16
C ASN A 90 -3.67 -5.89 12.07
N TRP A 91 -3.70 -4.80 11.29
CA TRP A 91 -4.66 -4.62 10.19
C TRP A 91 -4.30 -5.42 8.94
N ILE A 92 -3.02 -5.73 8.77
CA ILE A 92 -2.50 -6.54 7.66
C ILE A 92 -1.80 -7.75 8.27
N PRO A 93 -2.10 -8.97 7.79
CA PRO A 93 -1.44 -10.18 8.25
C PRO A 93 -0.08 -10.32 7.56
N PHE A 94 0.90 -9.50 7.93
CA PHE A 94 2.22 -9.46 7.28
C PHE A 94 2.92 -10.82 7.23
N ASP A 95 2.70 -11.66 8.24
CA ASP A 95 3.31 -12.98 8.36
C ASP A 95 2.53 -14.11 7.65
N GLU A 96 1.35 -13.81 7.08
CA GLU A 96 0.58 -14.78 6.31
C GLU A 96 1.30 -15.12 4.99
N LYS A 97 1.43 -16.42 4.74
CA LYS A 97 1.89 -16.98 3.48
C LYS A 97 0.70 -17.61 2.78
N VAL A 98 0.42 -17.14 1.57
CA VAL A 98 -0.63 -17.71 0.73
C VAL A 98 0.02 -18.74 -0.19
N GLU A 99 -0.54 -19.95 -0.19
CA GLU A 99 -0.05 -21.06 -1.01
C GLU A 99 -0.04 -20.66 -2.48
N ASN A 100 1.04 -21.01 -3.19
CA ASN A 100 1.25 -20.69 -4.62
C ASN A 100 1.31 -19.20 -4.99
N ILE A 101 1.26 -18.27 -4.01
CA ILE A 101 1.40 -16.82 -4.26
C ILE A 101 2.53 -16.19 -3.42
N GLY A 102 2.85 -16.68 -2.22
CA GLY A 102 3.96 -16.13 -1.42
C GLY A 102 3.53 -15.37 -0.15
N LYS A 103 4.41 -14.52 0.39
CA LYS A 103 4.23 -13.85 1.69
C LYS A 103 3.65 -12.44 1.52
N VAL A 104 2.64 -12.09 2.33
CA VAL A 104 1.99 -10.76 2.31
C VAL A 104 2.99 -9.62 2.45
N GLU A 105 3.95 -9.74 3.37
CA GLU A 105 5.00 -8.74 3.58
C GLU A 105 5.81 -8.45 2.31
N ASN A 106 6.14 -9.47 1.52
CA ASN A 106 6.90 -9.29 0.29
C ASN A 106 6.10 -8.45 -0.71
N TRP A 107 4.81 -8.73 -0.86
CA TRP A 107 4.00 -8.01 -1.85
C TRP A 107 3.85 -6.53 -1.50
N VAL A 108 3.61 -6.25 -0.22
CA VAL A 108 3.53 -4.88 0.30
C VAL A 108 4.86 -4.15 0.12
N GLN A 109 5.98 -4.84 0.38
CA GLN A 109 7.31 -4.28 0.19
C GLN A 109 7.58 -3.94 -1.28
N TRP A 110 7.25 -4.86 -2.20
CA TRP A 110 7.41 -4.65 -3.64
C TRP A 110 6.62 -3.46 -4.16
N VAL A 111 5.36 -3.35 -3.78
CA VAL A 111 4.50 -2.22 -4.15
C VAL A 111 5.08 -0.89 -3.62
N LYS A 112 5.54 -0.87 -2.36
CA LYS A 112 6.16 0.30 -1.74
C LYS A 112 7.45 0.72 -2.46
N GLU A 113 8.34 -0.23 -2.72
CA GLU A 113 9.62 0.01 -3.40
C GLU A 113 9.40 0.49 -4.84
N THR A 114 8.50 -0.16 -5.58
CA THR A 114 8.23 0.21 -6.97
C THR A 114 7.62 1.59 -7.09
N ARG A 115 6.71 1.96 -6.19
CA ARG A 115 6.17 3.33 -6.15
C ARG A 115 7.28 4.36 -5.92
N ASN A 116 8.22 4.07 -5.03
CA ASN A 116 9.34 4.98 -4.76
C ASN A 116 10.25 5.16 -5.99
N LEU A 117 10.37 4.15 -6.85
CA LEU A 117 11.13 4.24 -8.10
C LEU A 117 10.53 5.22 -9.12
N VAL A 118 9.28 5.67 -8.98
CA VAL A 118 8.74 6.72 -9.85
C VAL A 118 9.46 8.06 -9.63
N HIS A 119 10.03 8.27 -8.44
CA HIS A 119 10.75 9.51 -8.14
C HIS A 119 12.16 9.50 -8.77
N PRO A 120 12.49 10.44 -9.69
CA PRO A 120 13.78 10.42 -10.41
C PRO A 120 15.01 10.42 -9.49
N ALA A 121 14.96 11.16 -8.38
CA ALA A 121 16.08 11.21 -7.41
C ALA A 121 16.40 9.85 -6.75
N CYS A 122 15.49 8.87 -6.80
CA CYS A 122 15.75 7.52 -6.31
C CYS A 122 16.70 6.73 -7.23
N TRP A 123 16.79 7.09 -8.50
CA TRP A 123 17.74 6.50 -9.45
C TRP A 123 19.14 7.08 -9.34
N LEU A 124 19.26 8.29 -8.78
CA LEU A 124 20.52 9.01 -8.61
C LEU A 124 21.26 8.65 -7.33
N LYS A 125 20.63 7.88 -6.42
CA LYS A 125 21.23 7.46 -5.15
C LYS A 125 21.55 5.96 -5.19
N PRO A 126 22.81 5.55 -4.94
CA PRO A 126 23.13 4.14 -4.68
C PRO A 126 22.57 3.75 -3.32
N ASP A 127 21.27 3.48 -3.25
CA ASP A 127 20.59 3.19 -2.00
C ASP A 127 20.42 1.66 -1.83
N LYS A 128 20.88 1.15 -0.68
CA LYS A 128 20.90 -0.29 -0.34
C LYS A 128 19.50 -0.91 -0.32
N TYR A 129 18.45 -0.10 -0.17
CA TYR A 129 17.06 -0.57 -0.09
C TYR A 129 16.39 -0.76 -1.47
N PHE A 130 17.05 -0.36 -2.56
CA PHE A 130 16.54 -0.52 -3.92
C PHE A 130 17.02 -1.80 -4.62
N GLY A 131 17.72 -2.67 -3.89
CA GLY A 131 18.57 -3.73 -4.44
C GLY A 131 17.87 -4.79 -5.29
N ASN A 132 16.55 -4.91 -5.26
CA ASN A 132 15.85 -6.00 -5.95
C ASN A 132 15.27 -5.57 -7.31
N ILE A 133 14.34 -4.61 -7.41
CA ILE A 133 13.82 -4.17 -8.72
C ILE A 133 14.84 -3.32 -9.47
N HIS A 134 15.54 -2.40 -8.81
CA HIS A 134 16.51 -1.55 -9.51
C HIS A 134 17.61 -2.41 -10.15
N ARG A 135 18.04 -3.50 -9.50
CA ARG A 135 19.00 -4.45 -10.08
C ARG A 135 18.38 -5.19 -11.26
N LEU A 136 17.19 -5.76 -11.09
CA LEU A 136 16.46 -6.48 -12.15
C LEU A 136 16.12 -5.61 -13.37
N MET A 137 16.00 -4.29 -13.20
CA MET A 137 15.69 -3.35 -14.28
C MET A 137 16.92 -2.67 -14.90
N ARG A 138 18.08 -2.68 -14.21
CA ARG A 138 19.31 -2.06 -14.71
C ARG A 138 19.99 -2.94 -15.76
N ASP A 139 19.83 -4.25 -15.64
CA ASP A 139 20.41 -5.23 -16.55
C ASP A 139 19.35 -5.64 -17.60
N THR A 140 19.65 -5.45 -18.89
CA THR A 140 18.74 -5.73 -20.01
C THR A 140 18.71 -7.20 -20.42
N CYS A 141 19.11 -8.12 -19.54
CA CYS A 141 19.15 -9.54 -19.86
C CYS A 141 17.75 -10.17 -19.83
N PHE A 142 17.42 -10.96 -20.86
CA PHE A 142 16.12 -11.62 -21.01
C PHE A 142 15.72 -12.51 -19.81
N LYS A 143 16.71 -13.10 -19.11
CA LYS A 143 16.46 -13.90 -17.89
C LYS A 143 15.94 -13.05 -16.74
N GLU A 144 16.44 -11.82 -16.60
CA GLU A 144 16.02 -10.90 -15.53
C GLU A 144 14.66 -10.28 -15.82
N TYR A 145 14.36 -10.02 -17.09
CA TYR A 145 13.02 -9.65 -17.53
C TYR A 145 11.97 -10.72 -17.18
N LYS A 146 12.23 -12.01 -17.49
CA LYS A 146 11.33 -13.11 -17.11
C LYS A 146 11.13 -13.20 -15.60
N LYS A 147 12.20 -12.99 -14.82
CA LYS A 147 12.14 -12.98 -13.36
C LYS A 147 11.30 -11.81 -12.85
N PHE A 148 11.46 -10.61 -13.43
CA PHE A 148 10.64 -9.44 -13.12
C PHE A 148 9.16 -9.68 -13.42
N VAL A 149 8.83 -10.26 -14.58
CA VAL A 149 7.46 -10.62 -14.95
C VAL A 149 6.86 -11.57 -13.91
N LYS A 150 7.56 -12.65 -13.55
CA LYS A 150 7.09 -13.62 -12.54
C LYS A 150 6.82 -12.95 -11.18
N ILE A 151 7.77 -12.16 -10.69
CA ILE A 151 7.62 -11.40 -9.43
C ILE A 151 6.42 -10.43 -9.51
N SER A 152 6.22 -9.82 -10.69
CA SER A 152 5.13 -8.88 -10.92
C SER A 152 3.77 -9.55 -10.86
N GLU A 153 3.61 -10.69 -11.53
CA GLU A 153 2.37 -11.45 -11.53
C GLU A 153 2.03 -11.98 -10.14
N GLU A 154 3.02 -12.50 -9.43
CA GLU A 154 2.89 -12.96 -8.04
C GLU A 154 2.44 -11.82 -7.12
N THR A 155 3.16 -10.69 -7.15
CA THR A 155 2.90 -9.55 -6.27
C THR A 155 1.54 -8.91 -6.56
N ILE A 156 1.18 -8.74 -7.84
CA ILE A 156 -0.10 -8.14 -8.22
C ILE A 156 -1.26 -9.04 -7.79
N SER A 157 -1.15 -10.35 -7.97
CA SER A 157 -2.19 -11.29 -7.52
C SER A 157 -2.34 -11.26 -6.00
N GLY A 158 -1.21 -11.23 -5.28
CA GLY A 158 -1.19 -11.16 -3.83
C GLY A 158 -1.76 -9.85 -3.26
N ILE A 159 -1.40 -8.70 -3.84
CA ILE A 159 -1.92 -7.41 -3.37
C ILE A 159 -3.42 -7.28 -3.68
N ASP A 160 -3.88 -7.76 -4.84
CA ASP A 160 -5.30 -7.76 -5.18
C ASP A 160 -6.12 -8.60 -4.17
N TYR A 161 -5.64 -9.80 -3.86
CA TYR A 161 -6.22 -10.66 -2.82
C TYR A 161 -6.28 -9.94 -1.46
N LEU A 162 -5.20 -9.29 -1.03
CA LEU A 162 -5.16 -8.58 0.24
C LEU A 162 -6.19 -7.45 0.30
N LEU A 163 -6.24 -6.62 -0.74
CA LEU A 163 -7.13 -5.46 -0.81
C LEU A 163 -8.59 -5.89 -0.84
N GLN A 164 -8.95 -6.84 -1.70
CA GLN A 164 -10.34 -7.31 -1.85
C GLN A 164 -10.78 -8.20 -0.69
N GLY A 165 -9.88 -9.05 -0.17
CA GLY A 165 -10.20 -10.14 0.73
C GLY A 165 -10.28 -9.76 2.20
N LYS A 166 -9.35 -8.92 2.68
CA LYS A 166 -9.20 -8.64 4.12
C LYS A 166 -9.50 -7.18 4.43
N ILE A 167 -8.78 -6.27 3.79
CA ILE A 167 -8.82 -4.84 4.14
C ILE A 167 -10.17 -4.23 3.75
N ASN A 168 -10.63 -4.41 2.51
CA ASN A 168 -11.90 -3.84 2.07
C ASN A 168 -13.11 -4.49 2.77
N LYS A 169 -13.10 -5.81 3.02
CA LYS A 169 -14.22 -6.49 3.69
C LYS A 169 -14.45 -5.96 5.10
N ASP A 170 -13.39 -5.74 5.87
CA ASP A 170 -13.52 -5.27 7.26
C ASP A 170 -13.97 -3.80 7.32
N LEU A 171 -13.50 -2.97 6.40
CA LEU A 171 -13.99 -1.60 6.26
C LEU A 171 -15.47 -1.56 5.88
N MET A 172 -15.89 -2.38 4.92
CA MET A 172 -17.30 -2.45 4.49
C MET A 172 -18.22 -2.98 5.59
N LYS A 173 -17.76 -3.92 6.42
CA LYS A 173 -18.51 -4.34 7.64
C LYS A 173 -18.71 -3.16 8.59
N TRP A 174 -17.68 -2.35 8.83
CA TRP A 174 -17.79 -1.17 9.67
C TRP A 174 -18.78 -0.13 9.10
N CYS A 175 -18.69 0.18 7.81
CA CYS A 175 -19.61 1.12 7.14
C CYS A 175 -21.07 0.65 7.26
N LYS A 176 -21.33 -0.65 7.12
CA LYS A 176 -22.68 -1.22 7.28
C LYS A 176 -23.20 -1.11 8.71
N LYS A 177 -22.36 -1.36 9.72
CA LYS A 177 -22.75 -1.20 11.15
C LYS A 177 -23.14 0.24 11.46
N ARG A 178 -22.37 1.20 10.94
CA ARG A 178 -22.64 2.64 11.15
C ARG A 178 -23.92 3.15 10.48
N LYS A 179 -24.34 2.58 9.35
CA LYS A 179 -25.62 2.94 8.71
C LYS A 179 -26.85 2.42 9.47
N ARG A 180 -26.67 1.51 10.44
CA ARG A 180 -27.73 0.91 11.26
C ARG A 180 -27.81 1.50 12.67
N ALA A 181 -26.87 2.36 13.05
CA ALA A 181 -26.77 3.03 14.34
C ALA A 181 -27.03 4.52 14.18
#